data_AF-A0AA35V6A5-F1
#
_entry.id   AF-A0AA35V6A5-F1
#
_cell.length_a   1.000
_cell.length_b   1.000
_cell.length_c   1.000
_cell.angle_alpha   90.00
_cell.angle_beta   90.00
_cell.angle_gamma   90.00
#
_symmetry.space_group_name_H-M   'P 1'
#
loop_
_entity.id
_entity.type
_entity.pdbx_description
1 polymer ?
#
loop_
_entity_poly.entity_id
_entity_poly.type
_entity_poly.pdbx_seq_one_letter_code
_entity_poly.pdbx_strand_id
1 'polypeptide(L)'
;MILSSTNTKTTKIISIFLSFVFLYCYCCYAKDSIIGGEFLNDDGSSCLESENKIFQMGFFSPKETTEVPRYLGVWFTMDPKTVIWVANRDVPLLDHSGFLTLSKEDGNAKVLNKSQSVHFTTSIATGNMCSIAST
;
A
#
# COMPACT_ATOMS: atom_id res chain seq x y z
N MET A 1 -44.70 17.89 26.41
CA MET A 1 -44.20 17.00 25.34
C MET A 1 -44.05 17.84 24.08
N ILE A 2 -42.91 18.54 23.93
CA ILE A 2 -42.68 19.39 22.75
C ILE A 2 -42.17 18.48 21.65
N LEU A 3 -43.03 18.20 20.66
CA LEU A 3 -42.64 17.52 19.44
C LEU A 3 -41.80 18.52 18.62
N SER A 4 -40.47 18.32 18.64
CA SER A 4 -39.55 19.08 17.80
C SER A 4 -39.85 18.79 16.33
N SER A 5 -40.56 19.70 15.66
CA SER A 5 -40.75 19.70 14.21
C SER A 5 -39.44 20.10 13.53
N THR A 6 -38.63 19.11 13.14
CA THR A 6 -37.42 19.37 12.36
C THR A 6 -37.79 19.59 10.89
N ASN A 7 -37.38 20.71 10.31
CA ASN A 7 -37.63 21.07 8.92
C ASN A 7 -36.98 20.07 7.95
N THR A 8 -37.76 19.50 7.04
CA THR A 8 -37.34 18.45 6.09
C THR A 8 -36.16 18.86 5.19
N LYS A 9 -35.99 20.17 4.92
CA LYS A 9 -34.81 20.69 4.19
C LYS A 9 -33.54 20.56 5.03
N THR A 10 -33.61 20.90 6.31
CA THR A 10 -32.48 20.81 7.24
C THR A 10 -32.04 19.36 7.43
N THR A 11 -32.99 18.41 7.55
CA THR A 11 -32.68 16.99 7.68
C THR A 11 -31.98 16.43 6.42
N LYS A 12 -32.39 16.87 5.23
CA LYS A 12 -31.72 16.48 3.97
C LYS A 12 -30.30 17.02 3.86
N ILE A 13 -30.07 18.28 4.24
CA ILE A 13 -28.73 18.88 4.24
C ILE A 13 -27.80 18.13 5.20
N ILE A 14 -28.27 17.83 6.41
CA ILE A 14 -27.51 17.04 7.40
C ILE A 14 -27.20 15.64 6.85
N SER A 15 -28.16 14.98 6.20
CA SER A 15 -27.95 13.67 5.59
C SER A 15 -26.92 13.68 4.46
N ILE A 16 -26.93 14.71 3.60
CA ILE A 16 -25.92 14.89 2.54
C ILE A 16 -24.54 15.13 3.16
N PHE A 17 -24.46 16.00 4.16
CA PHE A 17 -23.21 16.29 4.87
C PHE A 17 -22.64 15.04 5.55
N LEU A 18 -23.46 14.28 6.27
CA LEU A 18 -23.08 13.00 6.86
C LEU A 18 -22.63 12.00 5.80
N SER A 19 -23.34 11.91 4.66
CA SER A 19 -22.95 11.05 3.54
C SER A 19 -21.57 11.41 3.00
N PHE A 20 -21.28 12.70 2.80
CA PHE A 20 -19.94 13.17 2.40
C PHE A 20 -18.89 12.85 3.48
N VAL A 21 -19.19 13.07 4.77
CA VAL A 21 -18.27 12.73 5.86
C VAL A 21 -17.98 11.22 5.90
N PHE A 22 -18.99 10.36 5.72
CA PHE A 22 -18.80 8.92 5.60
C PHE A 22 -18.00 8.54 4.35
N LEU A 23 -18.25 9.18 3.20
CA LEU A 23 -17.48 8.97 1.97
C LEU A 23 -15.99 9.34 2.14
N TYR A 24 -15.70 10.42 2.86
CA TYR A 24 -14.33 10.84 3.21
C TYR A 24 -13.71 9.94 4.30
N CYS A 25 -14.51 9.35 5.18
CA CYS A 25 -14.08 8.42 6.26
C CYS A 25 -13.87 6.98 5.77
N TYR A 26 -14.28 6.65 4.53
CA TYR A 26 -13.97 5.36 3.91
C TYR A 26 -12.47 5.21 3.57
N CYS A 27 -11.68 6.28 3.66
CA CYS A 27 -10.23 6.20 3.77
C CYS A 27 -9.88 5.98 5.25
N CYS A 28 -9.19 4.94 5.72
CA CYS A 28 -8.50 3.81 5.10
C CYS A 28 -8.06 2.97 6.31
N TYR A 29 -8.51 1.73 6.45
CA TYR A 29 -7.85 0.81 7.37
C TYR A 29 -6.64 0.25 6.64
N ALA A 30 -5.51 0.94 6.78
CA ALA A 30 -4.24 0.46 6.25
C ALA A 30 -3.76 -0.70 7.12
N LYS A 31 -3.49 -1.83 6.47
CA LYS A 31 -2.98 -3.04 7.13
C LYS A 31 -1.51 -2.85 7.47
N ASP A 32 -1.00 -3.45 8.53
CA ASP A 32 0.42 -3.33 8.94
C ASP A 32 1.30 -4.53 8.53
N SER A 33 0.67 -5.58 8.03
CA SER A 33 1.29 -6.89 7.83
C SER A 33 0.79 -7.58 6.56
N ILE A 34 1.64 -8.39 5.96
CA ILE A 34 1.28 -9.31 4.88
C ILE A 34 1.59 -10.73 5.36
N ILE A 35 0.65 -11.66 5.18
CA ILE A 35 0.83 -13.06 5.55
C ILE A 35 0.87 -13.97 4.32
N GLY A 36 1.32 -15.21 4.50
CA GLY A 36 1.44 -16.18 3.42
C GLY A 36 0.13 -16.41 2.67
N GLY A 37 0.14 -16.21 1.35
CA GLY A 37 -1.04 -16.33 0.49
C GLY A 37 -1.79 -15.01 0.26
N GLU A 38 -1.36 -13.90 0.85
CA GLU A 38 -1.85 -12.58 0.52
C GLU A 38 -0.98 -11.87 -0.52
N PHE A 39 -1.57 -10.83 -1.11
CA PHE A 39 -0.95 -9.99 -2.14
C PHE A 39 -1.21 -8.53 -1.82
N LEU A 40 -0.17 -7.71 -1.88
CA LEU A 40 -0.32 -6.25 -1.97
C LEU A 40 -0.20 -5.87 -3.44
N ASN A 41 -1.28 -5.41 -4.06
CA ASN A 41 -1.34 -5.10 -5.49
C ASN A 41 -0.98 -3.64 -5.78
N ASP A 42 -0.46 -3.38 -6.99
CA ASP A 42 -0.30 -2.03 -7.53
C ASP A 42 -1.62 -1.47 -8.07
N ASP A 43 -2.61 -1.27 -7.18
CA ASP A 43 -3.93 -0.72 -7.52
C ASP A 43 -4.06 0.79 -7.27
N GLY A 44 -2.97 1.43 -6.83
CA GLY A 44 -2.91 2.87 -6.53
C GLY A 44 -3.50 3.30 -5.19
N SER A 45 -4.10 2.39 -4.43
CA SER A 45 -4.74 2.68 -3.13
C SER A 45 -4.23 1.81 -1.98
N SER A 46 -3.78 0.60 -2.31
CA SER A 46 -3.30 -0.39 -1.37
C SER A 46 -1.90 -0.03 -0.86
N CYS A 47 -1.77 0.12 0.45
CA CYS A 47 -0.50 0.28 1.13
C CYS A 47 -0.54 -0.43 2.50
N LEU A 48 0.65 -0.73 3.01
CA LEU A 48 0.82 -1.12 4.40
C LEU A 48 1.23 0.10 5.22
N GLU A 49 0.67 0.25 6.42
CA GLU A 49 1.00 1.33 7.35
C GLU A 49 1.61 0.76 8.62
N SER A 50 2.77 1.28 9.03
CA SER A 50 3.39 0.92 10.30
C SER A 50 2.45 1.22 11.48
N GLU A 51 2.53 0.44 12.57
CA GLU A 51 1.70 0.62 13.78
C GLU A 51 1.66 2.07 14.29
N ASN A 52 2.80 2.76 14.27
CA ASN A 52 2.94 4.14 14.72
C ASN A 52 2.58 5.20 13.65
N LYS A 53 2.16 4.78 12.45
CA LYS A 53 1.77 5.64 11.33
C LYS A 53 2.87 6.61 10.87
N ILE A 54 4.12 6.20 11.05
CA ILE A 54 5.29 6.99 10.62
C ILE A 54 5.65 6.64 9.19
N PHE A 55 5.57 5.36 8.85
CA PHE A 55 5.93 4.82 7.55
C PHE A 55 4.76 4.14 6.87
N GLN A 56 4.76 4.25 5.55
CA GLN A 56 3.90 3.49 4.66
C GLN A 56 4.76 2.75 3.62
N MET A 57 4.27 1.60 3.18
CA MET A 57 4.87 0.78 2.14
C MET A 57 3.86 0.48 1.05
N GLY A 58 4.26 0.60 -0.21
CA GLY A 58 3.39 0.26 -1.34
C GLY A 58 4.03 0.57 -2.68
N PHE A 59 3.21 0.52 -3.74
CA PHE A 59 3.67 0.79 -5.09
C PHE A 59 3.55 2.27 -5.44
N PHE A 60 4.59 2.81 -6.06
CA PHE A 60 4.67 4.23 -6.45
C PHE A 60 5.44 4.43 -7.77
N SER A 61 5.37 5.66 -8.28
CA SER A 61 6.19 6.15 -9.40
C SER A 61 7.10 7.31 -8.94
N PRO A 62 8.38 7.40 -9.35
CA PRO A 62 9.33 8.37 -8.78
C PRO A 62 9.11 9.83 -9.21
N LYS A 63 8.42 10.06 -10.32
CA LYS A 63 8.09 11.40 -10.82
C LYS A 63 6.62 11.67 -10.52
N GLU A 64 6.19 12.93 -10.67
CA GLU A 64 4.76 13.29 -10.68
C GLU A 64 3.99 12.75 -11.90
N THR A 65 4.48 11.65 -12.48
CA THR A 65 3.80 10.83 -13.47
C THR A 65 3.17 9.66 -12.74
N THR A 66 1.88 9.42 -12.96
CA THR A 66 1.15 8.32 -12.32
C THR A 66 1.39 6.96 -12.95
N GLU A 67 2.12 6.88 -14.07
CA GLU A 67 2.11 5.70 -14.95
C GLU A 67 3.28 4.73 -14.73
N VAL A 68 4.50 5.05 -15.16
CA VAL A 68 5.64 4.13 -15.14
C VAL A 68 6.97 4.88 -15.07
N PRO A 69 8.08 4.28 -14.60
CA PRO A 69 8.17 2.94 -14.00
C PRO A 69 7.52 2.84 -12.61
N ARG A 70 7.15 1.62 -12.22
CA ARG A 70 6.56 1.29 -10.92
C ARG A 70 7.57 0.62 -10.00
N TYR A 71 7.54 1.00 -8.73
CA TYR A 71 8.42 0.49 -7.69
C TYR A 71 7.65 0.19 -6.42
N LEU A 72 8.06 -0.85 -5.71
CA LEU A 72 7.70 -1.05 -4.30
C LEU A 72 8.68 -0.27 -3.43
N GLY A 73 8.18 0.57 -2.54
CA GLY A 73 9.02 1.36 -1.65
C GLY A 73 8.39 1.65 -0.30
N VAL A 74 9.16 2.31 0.55
CA VAL A 74 8.75 2.80 1.87
C VAL A 74 8.97 4.31 1.91
N TRP A 75 7.98 5.05 2.41
CA TRP A 75 8.00 6.51 2.54
C TRP A 75 7.43 6.95 3.89
N PHE A 76 7.61 8.23 4.23
CA PHE A 76 6.99 8.83 5.41
C PHE A 76 5.50 9.09 5.17
N THR A 77 4.63 8.70 6.09
CA THR A 77 3.19 8.98 6.01
C THR A 77 2.90 10.49 5.88
N MET A 78 3.67 11.32 6.60
CA MET A 78 3.52 12.78 6.59
C MET A 78 4.12 13.45 5.34
N ASP A 79 5.00 12.77 4.62
CA ASP A 79 5.59 13.24 3.36
C ASP A 79 5.79 12.07 2.39
N PRO A 80 4.75 11.70 1.63
CA PRO A 80 4.82 10.58 0.68
C PRO A 80 5.84 10.79 -0.46
N LYS A 81 6.36 12.01 -0.64
CA LYS A 81 7.41 12.28 -1.63
C LYS A 81 8.79 11.84 -1.15
N THR A 82 8.99 11.74 0.17
CA THR A 82 10.24 11.28 0.75
C THR A 82 10.26 9.76 0.85
N VAL A 83 10.77 9.13 -0.20
CA VAL A 83 10.98 7.68 -0.28
C VAL A 83 12.33 7.32 0.35
N ILE A 84 12.31 6.48 1.37
CA ILE A 84 13.51 6.08 2.14
C ILE A 84 14.07 4.72 1.74
N TRP A 85 13.28 3.87 1.09
CA TRP A 85 13.71 2.57 0.61
C TRP A 85 12.93 2.15 -0.63
N VAL A 86 13.58 1.40 -1.53
CA VAL A 86 13.02 0.93 -2.80
C VAL A 86 13.48 -0.50 -3.05
N ALA A 87 12.55 -1.45 -3.20
CA ALA A 87 12.85 -2.88 -3.36
C ALA A 87 13.42 -3.20 -4.75
N ASN A 88 12.62 -2.96 -5.79
CA ASN A 88 12.94 -3.31 -7.18
C ASN A 88 13.63 -2.14 -7.90
N ARG A 89 14.65 -1.55 -7.28
CA ARG A 89 15.38 -0.39 -7.83
C ARG A 89 16.08 -0.72 -9.15
N ASP A 90 16.65 -1.92 -9.26
CA ASP A 90 17.44 -2.33 -10.43
C ASP A 90 16.58 -2.87 -11.57
N VAL A 91 15.44 -3.48 -11.23
CA VAL A 91 14.51 -4.09 -12.20
C VAL A 91 13.09 -3.53 -11.99
N PRO A 92 12.81 -2.29 -12.45
CA PRO A 92 11.50 -1.67 -12.29
C PRO A 92 10.39 -2.45 -13.00
N LEU A 93 9.16 -2.25 -12.54
CA LEU A 93 7.97 -2.70 -13.25
C LEU A 93 7.61 -1.67 -14.34
N LEU A 94 7.18 -2.16 -15.50
CA LEU A 94 6.82 -1.34 -16.67
C LEU A 94 5.31 -1.31 -16.94
N ASP A 95 4.52 -1.78 -15.97
CA ASP A 95 3.07 -1.71 -15.96
C ASP A 95 2.57 -1.72 -14.49
N HIS A 96 1.25 -1.59 -14.31
CA HIS A 96 0.57 -1.65 -13.01
C HIS A 96 0.15 -3.08 -12.63
N SER A 97 0.81 -4.11 -13.17
CA SER A 97 0.48 -5.50 -12.84
C SER A 97 1.29 -6.06 -11.67
N GLY A 98 2.03 -5.18 -11.00
CA GLY A 98 2.89 -5.50 -9.88
C GLY A 98 2.13 -5.97 -8.65
N PHE A 99 2.71 -6.92 -7.93
CA PHE A 99 2.25 -7.28 -6.60
C PHE A 99 3.40 -7.80 -5.72
N LEU A 100 3.30 -7.54 -4.42
CA LEU A 100 4.18 -8.10 -3.39
C LEU A 100 3.48 -9.31 -2.75
N THR A 101 4.23 -10.40 -2.55
CA THR A 101 3.74 -11.60 -1.86
C THR A 101 4.82 -12.27 -1.02
N LEU A 102 4.37 -13.10 -0.07
CA LEU A 102 5.22 -14.07 0.61
C LEU A 102 5.07 -15.43 -0.07
N SER A 103 6.16 -15.88 -0.69
CA SER A 103 6.21 -17.16 -1.39
C SER A 103 6.04 -18.31 -0.41
N LYS A 104 5.08 -19.19 -0.69
CA LYS A 104 4.81 -20.38 0.13
C LYS A 104 5.89 -21.45 -0.01
N GLU A 105 6.68 -21.41 -1.08
CA GLU A 105 7.68 -22.43 -1.40
C GLU A 105 8.98 -22.23 -0.60
N ASP A 106 9.46 -20.99 -0.54
CA ASP A 106 10.76 -20.63 0.05
C ASP A 106 10.66 -19.60 1.19
N GLY A 107 9.46 -19.12 1.49
CA GLY A 107 9.21 -18.11 2.53
C GLY A 107 9.63 -16.69 2.14
N ASN A 108 10.27 -16.49 0.98
CA ASN A 108 10.82 -15.20 0.59
C ASN A 108 9.72 -14.21 0.20
N ALA A 109 9.93 -12.93 0.52
CA ALA A 109 9.13 -11.86 -0.03
C ALA A 109 9.56 -11.59 -1.48
N LYS A 110 8.59 -11.51 -2.40
CA LYS A 110 8.83 -11.35 -3.84
C LYS A 110 7.97 -10.22 -4.41
N VAL A 111 8.57 -9.39 -5.26
CA VAL A 111 7.85 -8.47 -6.15
C VAL A 111 7.74 -9.12 -7.51
N LEU A 112 6.52 -9.35 -7.96
CA LEU A 112 6.18 -10.05 -9.20
C LEU A 112 5.31 -9.17 -10.08
N ASN A 113 5.25 -9.48 -11.38
CA ASN A 113 4.24 -8.96 -12.29
C ASN A 113 3.18 -10.04 -12.60
N LYS A 114 2.15 -9.73 -13.41
CA LYS A 114 1.12 -10.71 -13.82
C LYS A 114 1.67 -11.97 -14.49
N SER A 115 2.85 -11.89 -15.11
CA SER A 115 3.54 -13.00 -15.76
C SER A 115 4.42 -13.80 -14.80
N GLN A 116 4.38 -13.50 -13.50
CA GLN A 116 5.20 -14.10 -12.44
C GLN A 116 6.71 -13.89 -12.64
N SER A 117 7.10 -12.85 -13.39
CA SER A 117 8.51 -12.44 -13.48
C SER A 117 8.94 -11.82 -12.15
N VAL A 118 10.12 -12.19 -11.66
CA VAL A 118 10.69 -11.66 -10.41
C VAL A 118 11.40 -10.34 -10.67
N HIS A 119 10.93 -9.29 -10.01
CA HIS A 119 11.53 -7.94 -10.02
C HIS A 119 12.35 -7.65 -8.76
N PHE A 120 12.06 -8.37 -7.67
CA PHE A 120 12.82 -8.35 -6.41
C PHE A 120 12.51 -9.62 -5.62
N THR A 121 13.50 -10.15 -4.88
CA THR A 121 13.29 -11.23 -3.90
C THR A 121 14.19 -11.02 -2.69
N THR A 122 13.70 -11.37 -1.51
CA THR A 122 14.56 -11.53 -0.33
C THR A 122 15.33 -12.85 -0.40
N SER A 123 16.34 -12.97 0.47
CA SER A 123 17.01 -14.23 0.77
C SER A 123 16.92 -14.49 2.26
N ILE A 124 16.03 -15.39 2.67
CA ILE A 124 15.98 -15.87 4.04
C ILE A 124 17.14 -16.84 4.24
N ALA A 125 18.08 -16.46 5.09
CA ALA A 125 19.16 -17.35 5.45
C ALA A 125 18.66 -18.47 6.38
N THR A 126 18.61 -19.68 5.86
CA THR A 126 18.33 -20.88 6.65
C THR A 126 19.56 -21.25 7.48
N GLY A 127 19.62 -20.81 8.74
CA GLY A 127 20.58 -21.27 9.75
C GLY A 127 22.00 -20.70 9.63
N ASN A 128 22.39 -19.90 10.63
CA ASN A 128 23.75 -19.41 10.96
C ASN A 128 24.45 -18.40 10.04
N MET A 129 23.80 -17.81 9.04
CA MET A 129 24.41 -16.71 8.30
C MET A 129 23.47 -15.52 8.23
N CYS A 130 23.75 -14.44 8.97
CA CYS A 130 23.12 -13.16 8.70
C CYS A 130 23.70 -12.63 7.39
N SER A 131 23.11 -13.01 6.25
CA SER A 131 23.46 -12.43 4.96
C SER A 131 22.45 -11.34 4.63
N ILE A 132 22.89 -10.10 4.80
CA ILE A 132 22.35 -8.95 4.07
C ILE A 132 22.80 -9.17 2.62
N ALA A 133 21.92 -9.67 1.77
CA ALA A 133 22.18 -9.68 0.34
C ALA A 133 21.71 -8.32 -0.23
N SER A 134 22.68 -7.47 -0.54
CA SER A 134 22.51 -6.36 -1.47
C SER A 134 23.65 -6.48 -2.48
N THR A 135 23.32 -6.64 -3.75
CA THR A 135 24.21 -6.34 -4.88
C THR A 135 23.67 -5.11 -5.56
#